data_AF-A0A3B9DB04-F1
#
_entry.id   AF-A0A3B9DB04-F1
#
_cell.length_a   1.000
_cell.length_b   1.000
_cell.length_c   1.000
_cell.angle_alpha   90.00
_cell.angle_beta   90.00
_cell.angle_gamma   90.00
#
_symmetry.space_group_name_H-M   'P 1'
#
loop_
_entity.id
_entity.type
_entity.pdbx_description
1 polymer ?
#
loop_
_entity_poly.entity_id
_entity_poly.type
_entity_poly.pdbx_seq_one_letter_code
_entity_poly.pdbx_strand_id
1 'polypeptide(L)' 'MSSLFSPLDFKRGPSMKNRFMLAPLTNLQSHENGVLSNEEFHWLTMRAKG' A
#
# COMPACT_ATOMS: atom_id res chain seq x y z
N MET A 1 4.71 18.98 -11.29
CA MET A 1 3.63 18.17 -10.68
C MET A 1 2.86 17.30 -11.67
N SER A 2 2.90 17.56 -12.98
CA SER A 2 2.14 16.81 -14.00
C SER A 2 2.43 15.31 -14.07
N SER A 3 3.58 14.83 -13.57
CA SER A 3 3.95 13.41 -13.61
C SER A 3 3.43 12.58 -12.43
N LEU A 4 2.90 13.19 -11.36
CA LEU A 4 2.54 12.43 -10.14
C LEU A 4 1.43 11.40 -10.40
N PHE A 5 0.50 11.72 -11.30
CA PHE A 5 -0.60 10.83 -11.69
C PHE A 5 -0.29 10.00 -12.93
N SER A 6 0.90 10.16 -13.54
CA SER A 6 1.28 9.33 -14.67
C SER A 6 1.77 7.96 -14.20
N PRO A 7 1.60 6.91 -15.03
CA PRO A 7 2.12 5.59 -14.70
C PRO A 7 3.63 5.59 -14.43
N LEU A 8 4.07 4.64 -13.61
CA LEU A 8 5.46 4.36 -13.32
C LEU A 8 5.77 2.90 -13.69
N ASP A 9 6.60 2.72 -14.71
CA ASP A 9 7.06 1.41 -15.15
C ASP A 9 8.24 0.93 -14.30
N PHE A 10 8.24 -0.36 -13.99
CA PHE A 10 9.36 -1.01 -13.31
C PHE A 10 10.20 -1.84 -14.29
N LYS A 11 11.45 -2.13 -13.91
CA LYS A 11 12.32 -3.04 -14.69
C LYS A 11 11.70 -4.43 -14.89
N ARG A 12 10.85 -4.87 -13.97
CA ARG A 12 10.14 -6.16 -13.97
C ARG A 12 8.78 -5.99 -13.32
N GLY A 13 7.76 -6.68 -13.83
CA GLY A 13 6.39 -6.64 -13.28
C GLY A 13 5.52 -5.52 -13.85
N PRO A 14 4.26 -5.41 -13.39
CA PRO A 14 3.30 -4.44 -13.91
C PRO A 14 3.61 -3.02 -13.46
N SER A 15 3.24 -2.04 -14.28
CA SER A 15 3.37 -0.62 -13.95
C SER A 15 2.45 -0.20 -12.81
N MET A 16 2.90 0.73 -11.97
CA MET A 16 1.99 1.44 -11.06
C MET A 16 1.16 2.45 -11.83
N LYS A 17 -0.12 2.57 -11.45
CA LYS A 17 -1.07 3.50 -12.09
C LYS A 17 -0.71 4.98 -11.88
N ASN A 18 -0.04 5.28 -10.76
CA ASN A 18 0.43 6.62 -10.39
C ASN A 18 1.72 6.50 -9.55
N ARG A 19 2.30 7.63 -9.14
CA ARG A 19 3.57 7.69 -8.39
C ARG A 19 3.37 7.84 -6.88
N PHE A 20 2.17 7.55 -6.38
CA PHE A 20 1.88 7.53 -4.95
C PHE A 20 2.02 6.11 -4.41
N MET A 21 2.69 5.97 -3.27
CA MET A 21 2.79 4.72 -2.54
C MET A 21 2.58 4.97 -1.05
N LEU A 22 1.96 4.01 -0.38
CA LEU A 22 1.90 3.99 1.07
C LEU A 22 3.29 3.63 1.61
N ALA A 23 3.89 4.51 2.40
CA ALA A 23 5.15 4.21 3.09
C ALA A 23 4.93 3.08 4.12
N PRO A 24 5.97 2.32 4.49
CA PRO A 24 5.87 1.35 5.58
C PRO A 24 5.51 2.05 6.90
N LEU A 25 4.44 1.57 7.57
CA LEU A 25 3.93 2.12 8.83
C LEU A 25 3.66 1.00 9.82
N THR A 26 4.54 0.82 10.81
CA THR A 26 4.28 -0.08 11.93
C THR A 26 3.19 0.51 12.82
N ASN A 27 1.99 -0.04 12.76
CA ASN A 27 0.80 0.47 13.44
C ASN A 27 0.36 -0.37 14.65
N LEU A 28 1.09 -1.46 14.94
CA LEU A 28 0.82 -2.38 16.06
C LEU A 28 -0.58 -3.01 16.03
N GLN A 29 -1.14 -3.24 14.83
CA GLN A 29 -2.48 -3.80 14.67
C GLN A 29 -2.52 -5.32 14.56
N SER A 30 -1.37 -5.99 14.40
CA SER A 30 -1.31 -7.45 14.40
C SER A 30 -1.58 -8.02 15.80
N HIS A 31 -1.98 -9.29 15.88
CA HIS A 31 -2.05 -10.00 17.15
C HIS A 31 -0.66 -10.19 17.77
N GLU A 32 -0.59 -10.52 19.06
CA GLU A 32 0.69 -10.69 19.79
C GLU A 32 1.62 -11.74 19.16
N ASN A 33 1.05 -12.74 18.49
CA ASN A 33 1.79 -13.77 17.76
C ASN A 33 2.21 -13.34 16.34
N GLY A 34 2.00 -12.08 15.96
CA GLY A 34 2.33 -11.54 14.64
C GLY A 34 1.35 -11.91 13.52
N VAL A 35 0.24 -12.58 13.83
CA VAL A 35 -0.80 -12.87 12.83
C VAL A 35 -1.56 -11.60 12.49
N LEU A 36 -1.77 -11.37 11.19
CA LEU A 36 -2.58 -10.29 10.64
C LEU A 36 -3.98 -10.30 11.25
N SER A 37 -4.40 -9.19 11.86
CA SER A 37 -5.75 -9.03 12.38
C SER A 37 -6.74 -8.63 11.27
N ASN A 38 -8.04 -8.81 11.54
CA ASN A 38 -9.08 -8.36 10.60
C ASN A 38 -9.09 -6.83 10.45
N GLU A 39 -8.76 -6.12 11.53
CA GLU A 39 -8.67 -4.66 11.57
C GLU A 39 -7.50 -4.16 10.72
N GLU A 40 -6.34 -4.80 10.81
CA GLU A 40 -5.17 -4.49 9.98
C GLU A 40 -5.47 -4.79 8.49
N PHE A 41 -6.10 -5.93 8.19
CA PHE A 41 -6.52 -6.26 6.83
C PHE A 41 -7.52 -5.23 6.29
N HIS A 42 -8.55 -4.87 7.07
CA HIS A 42 -9.51 -3.84 6.68
C HIS A 42 -8.81 -2.50 6.41
N TRP A 43 -7.90 -2.09 7.29
CA TRP A 43 -7.15 -0.85 7.12
C TRP A 43 -6.29 -0.86 5.84
N LEU A 44 -5.55 -1.95 5.57
CA LEU A 44 -4.73 -2.10 4.36
C LEU A 44 -5.57 -2.05 3.08
N THR A 45 -6.71 -2.75 3.05
CA THR A 45 -7.60 -2.76 1.87
C THR A 45 -8.21 -1.38 1.59
N MET A 46 -8.49 -0.59 2.61
CA MET A 46 -8.95 0.79 2.43
C MET A 46 -7.86 1.69 1.85
N ARG A 47 -6.58 1.47 2.16
CA ARG A 47 -5.47 2.22 1.55
C ARG A 47 -5.24 1.88 0.08
N ALA A 48 -5.62 0.68 -0.35
CA ALA A 48 -5.58 0.31 -1.76
C ALA A 48 -6.69 0.94 -2.62
N LYS A 49 -7.76 1.48 -2.00
CA LYS A 49 -8.86 2.15 -2.70
C LYS A 49 -8.60 3.63 -2.97
N GLY A 50 -7.72 4.25 -2.19
CA GLY A 50 -7.37 5.67 -2.28
C GLY A 50 -6.39 6.01 -3.39
#